data_AF-A0A7S3HKB6-F1
#
_entry.id   AF-A0A7S3HKB6-F1
#
_cell.length_a   1.000
_cell.length_b   1.000
_cell.length_c   1.000
_cell.angle_alpha   90.00
_cell.angle_beta   90.00
_cell.angle_gamma   90.00
#
_symmetry.space_group_name_H-M   'P 1'
#
loop_
_entity.id
_entity.type
_entity.pdbx_description
1 polymer ?
#
loop_
_entity_poly.entity_id
_entity_poly.type
_entity_poly.pdbx_seq_one_letter_code
_entity_poly.pdbx_strand_id
1 'polypeptide(L)'
;YAIAVLKTKLIVVTGHTLCGAVTATVKDVLSKEGMPTENLGIVVDNIRAAAEMAVETLPDAPLVQQVQLATKLNVFEAMKKMMKNSTIIRDGVASEELMLVGAVYNIEDGSLDWVGPHPEQEKI
;
A
#
# COMPACT_ATOMS: atom_id res chain seq x y z
N TYR A 1 19.20 7.72 0.32
CA TYR A 1 20.33 7.19 1.12
C TYR A 1 20.54 5.70 0.90
N ALA A 2 19.56 4.83 1.22
CA ALA A 2 19.66 3.37 1.10
C ALA A 2 20.24 2.89 -0.25
N ILE A 3 19.69 3.40 -1.37
CA ILE A 3 20.16 2.99 -2.70
C ILE A 3 21.50 3.65 -3.05
N ALA A 4 21.56 4.98 -3.04
CA ALA A 4 22.72 5.72 -3.52
C ALA A 4 24.01 5.48 -2.70
N VAL A 5 23.88 5.35 -1.38
CA VAL A 5 25.01 5.27 -0.44
C VAL A 5 25.26 3.83 -0.01
N LEU A 6 24.24 3.15 0.52
CA LEU A 6 24.39 1.80 1.05
C LEU A 6 24.30 0.71 -0.03
N LYS A 7 23.97 1.09 -1.27
CA LYS A 7 23.82 0.18 -2.40
C LYS A 7 22.81 -0.94 -2.14
N THR A 8 21.75 -0.65 -1.39
CA THR A 8 20.64 -1.58 -1.12
C THR A 8 20.08 -2.12 -2.44
N LYS A 9 19.89 -3.45 -2.50
CA LYS A 9 19.40 -4.18 -3.68
C LYS A 9 17.96 -4.69 -3.56
N LEU A 10 17.37 -4.60 -2.36
CA LEU A 10 16.00 -5.02 -2.09
C LEU A 10 15.30 -3.96 -1.23
N ILE A 11 14.11 -3.55 -1.66
CA ILE A 11 13.17 -2.76 -0.89
C ILE A 11 11.90 -3.59 -0.74
N VAL A 12 11.46 -3.74 0.51
CA VAL A 12 10.18 -4.38 0.84
C VAL A 12 9.24 -3.32 1.39
N VAL A 13 8.12 -3.09 0.71
CA VAL A 13 7.03 -2.23 1.21
C VAL A 13 6.05 -3.13 1.95
N THR A 14 5.85 -2.87 3.24
CA THR A 14 4.98 -3.72 4.08
C THR A 14 3.73 -2.96 4.51
N GLY A 15 2.58 -3.57 4.29
CA GLY A 15 1.36 -3.29 5.03
C GLY A 15 1.25 -4.27 6.21
N HIS A 16 0.21 -4.14 7.02
CA HIS A 16 -0.03 -5.09 8.10
C HIS A 16 -1.52 -5.35 8.36
N THR A 17 -1.83 -6.51 8.94
CA THR A 17 -3.19 -6.83 9.40
C THR A 17 -3.60 -5.88 10.52
N LEU A 18 -4.91 -5.67 10.68
CA LEU A 18 -5.50 -4.81 11.71
C LEU A 18 -4.98 -3.35 11.69
N CYS A 19 -4.64 -2.83 10.51
CA CYS A 19 -4.25 -1.43 10.37
C CYS A 19 -5.41 -0.48 10.68
N GLY A 20 -5.28 0.26 11.78
CA GLY A 20 -6.32 1.19 12.25
C GLY A 20 -6.62 2.30 11.24
N ALA A 21 -5.58 2.85 10.57
CA ALA A 21 -5.74 3.88 9.55
C ALA A 21 -6.53 3.36 8.33
N VAL A 22 -6.16 2.19 7.79
CA VAL A 22 -6.88 1.59 6.66
C VAL A 22 -8.32 1.26 7.05
N THR A 23 -8.53 0.70 8.24
CA THR A 23 -9.88 0.39 8.74
C THR A 23 -10.75 1.64 8.83
N ALA A 24 -10.19 2.74 9.36
CA ALA A 24 -10.88 4.01 9.47
C ALA A 24 -11.25 4.57 8.10
N THR A 25 -10.31 4.55 7.14
CA THR A 25 -10.55 5.02 5.77
C THR A 25 -11.62 4.19 5.04
N VAL A 26 -11.62 2.86 5.18
CA VAL A 26 -12.67 2.02 4.57
C VAL A 26 -14.04 2.32 5.16
N LYS A 27 -14.14 2.47 6.49
CA LYS A 27 -15.40 2.85 7.14
C LYS A 27 -15.92 4.21 6.68
N ASP A 28 -15.03 5.16 6.48
CA ASP A 28 -15.36 6.49 5.96
C ASP A 28 -15.93 6.43 4.54
N VAL A 29 -15.28 5.66 3.66
CA VAL A 29 -15.75 5.42 2.28
C VAL A 29 -17.15 4.81 2.30
N LEU A 30 -17.42 3.86 3.20
CA LEU A 30 -18.73 3.21 3.34
C LEU A 30 -19.81 4.14 3.90
N SER A 31 -19.49 4.96 4.93
CA SER A 31 -20.46 5.85 5.55
C SER A 31 -20.79 7.06 4.67
N LYS A 32 -19.85 7.50 3.82
CA LYS A 32 -19.94 8.73 3.02
C LYS A 32 -20.11 10.00 3.86
N GLU A 33 -19.85 9.92 5.16
CA GLU A 33 -20.05 11.03 6.11
C GLU A 33 -18.82 11.94 6.22
N GLY A 34 -17.65 11.48 5.75
CA GLY A 34 -16.39 12.21 5.85
C GLY A 34 -15.78 12.15 7.26
N MET A 35 -14.49 11.83 7.37
CA MET A 35 -13.83 11.75 8.68
C MET A 35 -13.51 13.15 9.23
N PRO A 36 -13.92 13.45 10.47
CA PRO A 36 -13.61 14.73 11.12
C PRO A 36 -12.21 14.68 11.72
N THR A 37 -11.15 14.85 10.93
CA THR A 37 -9.79 14.79 11.48
C THR A 37 -8.78 15.65 10.70
N GLU A 38 -8.58 16.91 11.10
CA GLU A 38 -7.54 17.80 10.53
C GLU A 38 -6.12 17.20 10.62
N ASN A 39 -5.84 16.40 11.66
CA ASN A 39 -4.51 15.80 11.89
C ASN A 39 -4.32 14.41 11.28
N LEU A 40 -5.40 13.71 10.91
CA LEU A 40 -5.32 12.39 10.25
C LEU A 40 -5.59 12.45 8.74
N GLY A 41 -6.03 13.62 8.23
CA GLY A 41 -6.38 13.84 6.83
C GLY A 41 -5.31 13.34 5.86
N ILE A 42 -4.05 13.76 6.03
CA ILE A 42 -2.96 13.36 5.12
C ILE A 42 -2.76 11.83 5.06
N VAL A 43 -2.90 11.13 6.18
CA VAL A 43 -2.74 9.67 6.22
C VAL A 43 -3.92 9.00 5.53
N VAL A 44 -5.14 9.45 5.84
CA VAL A 44 -6.37 8.95 5.24
C VAL A 44 -6.39 9.21 3.73
N ASP A 45 -5.99 10.41 3.29
CA ASP A 45 -5.93 10.81 1.88
C ASP A 45 -4.97 9.92 1.08
N ASN A 46 -3.86 9.51 1.69
CA ASN A 46 -2.92 8.60 1.05
C ASN A 46 -3.48 7.18 0.87
N ILE A 47 -4.44 6.78 1.71
CA ILE A 47 -5.07 5.45 1.71
C ILE A 47 -6.36 5.44 0.89
N ARG A 48 -7.03 6.59 0.75
CA ARG A 48 -8.41 6.71 0.24
C ARG A 48 -8.63 6.00 -1.09
N ALA A 49 -7.75 6.20 -2.07
CA ALA A 49 -7.88 5.55 -3.38
C ALA A 49 -7.84 4.01 -3.29
N ALA A 50 -7.01 3.45 -2.41
CA ALA A 50 -6.95 2.01 -2.18
C ALA A 50 -8.19 1.49 -1.44
N ALA A 51 -8.75 2.27 -0.52
CA ALA A 51 -9.98 1.94 0.19
C ALA A 51 -11.21 1.97 -0.71
N GLU A 52 -11.35 3.01 -1.55
CA GLU A 52 -12.42 3.14 -2.55
C GLU A 52 -12.41 1.94 -3.51
N MET A 53 -11.25 1.64 -4.09
CA MET A 53 -11.10 0.49 -4.98
C MET A 53 -11.45 -0.83 -4.29
N ALA A 54 -11.08 -1.01 -3.02
CA ALA A 54 -11.41 -2.23 -2.29
C ALA A 54 -12.92 -2.38 -2.04
N VAL A 55 -13.60 -1.30 -1.67
CA VAL A 55 -15.06 -1.27 -1.47
C VAL A 55 -15.78 -1.53 -2.80
N GLU A 56 -15.34 -0.92 -3.89
CA GLU A 56 -15.91 -1.14 -5.23
C GLU A 56 -15.68 -2.57 -5.75
N THR A 57 -14.52 -3.17 -5.45
CA THR A 57 -14.20 -4.54 -5.87
C THR A 57 -14.99 -5.59 -5.07
N LEU A 58 -15.30 -5.30 -3.80
CA LEU A 58 -15.94 -6.23 -2.87
C LEU A 58 -17.16 -5.59 -2.17
N PRO A 59 -18.19 -5.13 -2.90
CA PRO A 59 -19.27 -4.30 -2.34
C PRO A 59 -20.07 -5.00 -1.23
N ASP A 60 -20.32 -6.30 -1.37
CA ASP A 60 -21.12 -7.09 -0.44
C ASP A 60 -20.28 -7.88 0.58
N ALA A 61 -18.95 -7.72 0.56
CA ALA A 61 -18.07 -8.44 1.46
C ALA A 61 -18.08 -7.84 2.87
N PRO A 62 -17.82 -8.66 3.92
CA PRO A 62 -17.61 -8.14 5.26
C PRO A 62 -16.48 -7.09 5.30
N LEU A 63 -16.62 -6.10 6.18
CA LEU A 63 -15.62 -5.03 6.37
C LEU A 63 -14.18 -5.56 6.48
N VAL A 64 -13.98 -6.68 7.17
CA VAL A 64 -12.64 -7.28 7.34
C VAL A 64 -11.99 -7.64 6.00
N GLN A 65 -12.75 -8.14 5.02
CA GLN A 65 -12.23 -8.50 3.70
C GLN A 65 -11.92 -7.26 2.86
N GLN A 66 -12.78 -6.23 2.95
CA GLN A 66 -12.52 -4.94 2.29
C GLN A 66 -11.27 -4.27 2.87
N VAL A 67 -11.07 -4.31 4.19
CA VAL A 67 -9.85 -3.78 4.84
C VAL A 67 -8.62 -4.57 4.45
N GLN A 68 -8.69 -5.90 4.39
CA GLN A 68 -7.57 -6.74 3.93
C GLN A 68 -7.16 -6.39 2.50
N LEU A 69 -8.14 -6.25 1.59
CA LEU A 69 -7.88 -5.84 0.22
C LEU A 69 -7.33 -4.41 0.14
N ALA A 70 -7.91 -3.46 0.88
CA ALA A 70 -7.44 -2.08 0.94
C ALA A 70 -6.00 -1.99 1.44
N THR A 71 -5.60 -2.79 2.44
CA THR A 71 -4.20 -2.85 2.91
C THR A 71 -3.28 -3.31 1.78
N LYS A 72 -3.64 -4.37 1.05
CA LYS A 72 -2.85 -4.86 -0.09
C LYS A 72 -2.75 -3.82 -1.22
N LEU A 73 -3.86 -3.18 -1.57
CA LEU A 73 -3.88 -2.14 -2.59
C LEU A 73 -3.07 -0.91 -2.16
N ASN A 74 -3.09 -0.55 -0.87
CA ASN A 74 -2.29 0.55 -0.34
C ASN A 74 -0.78 0.28 -0.41
N VAL A 75 -0.35 -0.98 -0.23
CA VAL A 75 1.05 -1.39 -0.46
C VAL A 75 1.43 -1.16 -1.91
N PHE A 76 0.59 -1.59 -2.85
CA PHE A 76 0.86 -1.37 -4.28
C PHE A 76 0.86 0.12 -4.64
N GLU A 77 -0.06 0.92 -4.10
CA GLU A 77 -0.09 2.35 -4.36
C GLU A 77 1.15 3.06 -3.80
N ALA A 78 1.65 2.65 -2.64
CA ALA A 78 2.91 3.13 -2.11
C ALA A 78 4.10 2.76 -3.04
N MET A 79 4.16 1.53 -3.53
CA MET A 79 5.19 1.11 -4.51
C MET A 79 5.11 1.93 -5.80
N LYS A 80 3.90 2.15 -6.33
CA LYS A 80 3.65 2.97 -7.51
C LYS A 80 4.10 4.42 -7.30
N LYS A 81 3.76 5.04 -6.17
CA LYS A 81 4.22 6.38 -5.79
C LYS A 81 5.75 6.45 -5.69
N MET A 82 6.40 5.43 -5.12
CA MET A 82 7.87 5.37 -5.03
C MET A 82 8.53 5.38 -6.41
N MET A 83 8.06 4.55 -7.34
CA MET A 83 8.60 4.52 -8.71
C MET A 83 8.29 5.80 -9.47
N LYS A 84 7.07 6.34 -9.36
CA LYS A 84 6.71 7.60 -10.03
C LYS A 84 7.54 8.79 -9.56
N ASN A 85 7.77 8.90 -8.25
CA ASN A 85 8.36 10.10 -7.65
C ASN A 85 9.88 9.99 -7.44
N SER A 86 10.49 8.82 -7.66
CA SER A 86 11.92 8.60 -7.41
C SER A 86 12.59 7.94 -8.61
N THR A 87 13.35 8.73 -9.36
CA THR A 87 14.09 8.25 -10.53
C THR A 87 15.08 7.15 -10.16
N ILE A 88 15.78 7.27 -9.04
CA ILE A 88 16.73 6.25 -8.57
C ILE A 88 16.06 4.90 -8.24
N ILE A 89 14.79 4.91 -7.80
CA ILE A 89 14.03 3.66 -7.59
C ILE A 89 13.57 3.12 -8.93
N ARG A 90 12.90 3.93 -9.74
CA ARG A 90 12.35 3.53 -11.03
C ARG A 90 13.42 2.98 -11.96
N ASP A 91 14.50 3.72 -12.16
CA ASP A 91 15.57 3.35 -13.07
C ASP A 91 16.30 2.10 -12.57
N GLY A 92 16.47 1.96 -11.25
CA GLY A 92 17.06 0.75 -10.64
C GLY A 92 16.17 -0.49 -10.75
N VAL A 93 14.84 -0.33 -10.67
CA VAL A 93 13.89 -1.42 -10.91
C VAL A 93 13.88 -1.81 -12.38
N ALA A 94 13.86 -0.83 -13.29
CA ALA A 94 13.84 -1.06 -14.74
C ALA A 94 15.12 -1.71 -15.27
N SER A 95 16.27 -1.44 -14.63
CA SER A 95 17.55 -2.08 -14.96
C SER A 95 17.79 -3.40 -14.21
N GLU A 96 16.82 -3.88 -13.43
CA GLU A 96 16.94 -5.05 -12.56
C GLU A 96 18.06 -4.96 -11.49
N GLU A 97 18.62 -3.78 -11.26
CA GLU A 97 19.64 -3.53 -10.24
C GLU A 97 19.07 -3.34 -8.83
N LEU A 98 17.76 -3.16 -8.72
CA LEU A 98 17.01 -2.97 -7.48
C LEU A 98 15.70 -3.75 -7.55
N MET A 99 15.47 -4.65 -6.58
CA MET A 99 14.19 -5.33 -6.43
C MET A 99 13.26 -4.54 -5.51
N LEU A 100 12.04 -4.26 -5.97
CA LEU A 100 10.97 -3.64 -5.18
C LEU A 100 9.80 -4.62 -5.07
N VAL A 101 9.47 -5.04 -3.84
CA VAL A 101 8.39 -6.00 -3.59
C VAL A 101 7.50 -5.53 -2.44
N GLY A 102 6.24 -5.96 -2.48
CA GLY A 102 5.27 -5.74 -1.41
C GLY A 102 5.04 -6.98 -0.56
N ALA A 103 4.65 -6.78 0.70
CA ALA A 103 4.12 -7.82 1.57
C ALA A 103 3.09 -7.28 2.57
N VAL A 104 2.31 -8.17 3.18
CA VAL A 104 1.43 -7.88 4.32
C VAL A 104 1.90 -8.68 5.52
N TYR A 105 2.28 -7.98 6.58
CA TYR A 105 2.69 -8.56 7.85
C TYR A 105 1.45 -8.90 8.70
N ASN A 106 1.32 -10.14 9.15
CA ASN A 106 0.29 -10.51 10.09
C ASN A 106 0.76 -10.24 11.53
N ILE A 107 0.10 -9.30 12.20
CA ILE A 107 0.47 -8.89 13.56
C ILE A 107 0.17 -9.95 14.62
N GLU A 108 -0.70 -10.92 14.32
CA GLU A 108 -1.11 -11.94 15.28
C GLU A 108 -0.09 -13.08 15.39
N ASP A 109 0.47 -13.52 14.27
CA ASP A 109 1.37 -14.69 14.20
C ASP A 109 2.78 -14.36 13.68
N GLY A 110 3.02 -13.13 13.22
CA GLY A 110 4.32 -12.69 12.71
C GLY A 110 4.65 -13.16 11.29
N SER A 111 3.70 -13.78 10.58
CA SER A 111 3.89 -14.23 9.20
C SER A 111 3.90 -13.06 8.22
N LEU A 112 4.54 -13.27 7.06
CA LEU A 112 4.52 -12.36 5.92
C LEU A 112 3.81 -13.01 4.75
N ASP A 113 2.73 -12.39 4.27
CA ASP A 113 2.11 -12.71 3.00
C ASP A 113 2.73 -11.85 1.89
N TRP A 114 3.48 -12.48 0.99
CA TRP A 114 4.18 -11.79 -0.08
C TRP A 114 3.24 -11.49 -1.25
N VAL A 115 3.12 -10.22 -1.62
CA VAL A 115 2.31 -9.80 -2.77
C VAL A 115 3.15 -9.59 -4.03
N GLY A 116 4.48 -9.58 -3.90
CA GLY A 116 5.43 -9.56 -5.02
C GLY A 116 5.64 -8.16 -5.61
N PRO A 117 6.12 -8.06 -6.87
CA PRO A 117 6.28 -6.79 -7.57
C PRO A 117 4.93 -6.13 -7.85
N HIS A 118 4.95 -4.83 -8.17
CA HIS A 118 3.71 -4.13 -8.55
C HIS A 118 3.15 -4.73 -9.85
N PRO A 119 1.83 -4.99 -9.97
CA PRO A 119 1.25 -5.63 -11.17
C PRO A 119 1.50 -4.86 -12.48
N GLU A 120 1.65 -3.54 -12.39
CA GLU A 120 1.94 -2.65 -13.52
C GLU A 120 3.41 -2.17 -13.54
N GLN A 121 4.33 -2.86 -12.85
CA GLN A 121 5.71 -2.38 -12.67
C GLN A 121 6.42 -1.99 -13.98
N GLU A 122 6.23 -2.77 -15.05
CA GLU A 122 6.85 -2.51 -16.36
C GLU A 122 6.30 -1.26 -17.07
N LYS A 123 5.14 -0.76 -16.64
CA LYS A 123 4.42 0.37 -17.27
C LYS A 123 4.61 1.69 -16.51
N ILE A 124 5.26 1.67 -15.35
CA ILE A 124 5.45 2.82 -14.45
C ILE A 124 6.83 3.45 -14.69
#